data_AF-A0A4S2FNE7-F1
#
_entry.id   AF-A0A4S2FNE7-F1
#
_cell.length_a   1.000
_cell.length_b   1.000
_cell.length_c   1.000
_cell.angle_alpha   90.00
_cell.angle_beta   90.00
_cell.angle_gamma   90.00
#
_symmetry.space_group_name_H-M   'P 1'
#
loop_
_entity.id
_entity.type
_entity.pdbx_description
1 polymer ?
#
loop_
_entity_poly.entity_id
_entity_poly.type
_entity_poly.pdbx_seq_one_letter_code
_entity_poly.pdbx_strand_id
1 'polypeptide(L)'
;MNSFWRALGFRSHDDDIDDLADCPSALPIQSSRQAAEPDDSTSDTVTSADDGTQKEGDSCEDNPESSGVCANEPESFPLNIFDSLLEVFNEAQPDFIRKCLDMDAQRRYLYNCVDASFRDYILRIKDSARNEACRERDNEHRRMTEEIDSLRVQVKDSGKTTDDLKAMRASADRQKRTFNERIRDLERQLAAAMAEKEQYDFEVKSLMNKLKVQQVQQSDVQELDELRTRLADANKQITAMNAASAMRETSEAASRHEIESLRARVKELTTQLDDAREEAGAAVIKESASESDILLLKRRLAEAEATMKASEQRLVDAESKARNLQARLDEAEKALKETSATDTEEKTVSSDIFCFGMPAVEHHDDESPEKIPAADVVSQPEEQAPKKRRGRPKKTMPRISAIDESMDSTEWLVATPPAGTSVKVAPLSDPAFGYQEPPRKPQPPENDAQMLLF
;
A
#
# COMPACT_ATOMS: atom_id res chain seq x y z
N MET A 1 20.35 -0.65 57.66
CA MET A 1 20.56 0.78 57.31
C MET A 1 19.38 1.67 57.74
N ASN A 2 18.47 1.17 58.58
CA ASN A 2 17.10 1.67 58.64
C ASN A 2 16.96 2.95 59.49
N SER A 3 17.92 3.21 60.40
CA SER A 3 17.91 4.36 61.30
C SER A 3 17.99 5.72 60.60
N PHE A 4 18.61 5.78 59.42
CA PHE A 4 18.72 7.03 58.64
C PHE A 4 17.36 7.49 58.09
N TRP A 5 16.55 6.56 57.60
CA TRP A 5 15.21 6.84 57.07
C TRP A 5 14.25 7.32 58.16
N ARG A 6 14.30 6.70 59.35
CA ARG A 6 13.52 7.12 60.52
C ARG A 6 13.89 8.55 60.98
N ALA A 7 15.15 8.97 60.79
CA ALA A 7 15.60 10.34 61.10
C ALA A 7 15.14 11.40 60.07
N LEU A 8 14.77 11.01 58.85
CA LEU A 8 14.13 11.90 57.86
C LEU A 8 12.58 11.87 57.93
N GLY A 9 12.00 11.23 58.96
CA GLY A 9 10.54 11.16 59.15
C GLY A 9 9.84 10.07 58.33
N PHE A 10 10.58 9.22 57.61
CA PHE A 10 10.00 8.05 56.94
C PHE A 10 9.83 6.89 57.94
N ARG A 11 8.60 6.44 58.16
CA ARG A 11 8.28 5.23 58.96
C ARG A 11 8.89 3.98 58.29
N SER A 12 9.31 3.00 59.08
CA SER A 12 9.72 1.69 58.56
C SER A 12 8.47 0.89 58.22
N HIS A 13 8.53 0.09 57.16
CA HIS A 13 7.41 -0.75 56.70
C HIS A 13 7.04 -1.89 57.67
N ASP A 14 7.85 -2.06 58.72
CA ASP A 14 7.74 -3.11 59.74
C ASP A 14 6.98 -2.67 61.01
N ASP A 15 6.63 -1.38 61.13
CA ASP A 15 5.93 -0.80 62.31
C ASP A 15 4.38 -0.83 62.17
N ASP A 16 3.83 -1.45 61.11
CA ASP A 16 2.43 -1.28 60.69
C ASP A 16 1.56 -2.55 60.85
N ILE A 17 1.33 -3.00 62.09
CA ILE A 17 0.16 -3.81 62.52
C ILE A 17 -0.11 -3.49 64.01
N ASP A 18 -1.40 -3.29 64.35
CA ASP A 18 -2.04 -3.04 65.66
C ASP A 18 -2.48 -1.59 66.00
N ASP A 19 -1.60 -0.59 66.04
CA ASP A 19 -1.90 0.75 66.61
C ASP A 19 -2.63 1.76 65.68
N LEU A 20 -3.57 1.34 64.81
CA LEU A 20 -4.33 2.26 63.93
C LEU A 20 -5.85 2.08 63.99
N ALA A 21 -6.41 2.28 65.19
CA ALA A 21 -7.85 2.19 65.46
C ALA A 21 -8.40 3.33 66.34
N ASP A 22 -8.11 4.60 66.00
CA ASP A 22 -9.06 5.72 66.09
C ASP A 22 -8.45 7.07 65.64
N CYS A 23 -8.93 7.60 64.51
CA CYS A 23 -8.75 9.00 64.08
C CYS A 23 -9.86 9.37 63.08
N PRO A 24 -10.87 10.19 63.45
CA PRO A 24 -12.01 10.47 62.59
C PRO A 24 -11.66 11.39 61.40
N SER A 25 -12.36 11.15 60.29
CA SER A 25 -12.13 11.78 58.98
C SER A 25 -12.23 13.32 58.98
N ALA A 26 -11.26 13.98 58.31
CA ALA A 26 -11.28 15.41 58.09
C ALA A 26 -12.12 15.78 56.84
N LEU A 27 -13.09 16.69 57.00
CA LEU A 27 -13.99 17.11 55.93
C LEU A 27 -13.34 18.09 54.93
N PRO A 28 -13.75 18.08 53.64
CA PRO A 28 -13.18 18.96 52.62
C PRO A 28 -13.74 20.39 52.70
N ILE A 29 -12.87 21.37 52.95
CA ILE A 29 -13.23 22.80 52.89
C ILE A 29 -13.31 23.25 51.42
N GLN A 30 -14.52 23.49 50.92
CA GLN A 30 -14.72 24.09 49.60
C GLN A 30 -14.44 25.60 49.66
N SER A 31 -13.53 26.09 48.81
CA SER A 31 -13.30 27.51 48.63
C SER A 31 -14.29 28.09 47.62
N SER A 32 -15.29 28.84 48.08
CA SER A 32 -16.03 29.77 47.22
C SER A 32 -15.43 31.17 47.35
N ARG A 33 -15.20 31.83 46.20
CA ARG A 33 -14.59 33.16 46.11
C ARG A 33 -15.43 34.03 45.19
N GLN A 34 -16.08 35.04 45.75
CA GLN A 34 -16.54 36.20 44.99
C GLN A 34 -16.42 37.45 45.86
N ALA A 35 -16.06 38.56 45.22
CA ALA A 35 -15.91 39.85 45.86
C ALA A 35 -17.05 40.77 45.45
N ALA A 36 -17.50 41.60 46.38
CA ALA A 36 -18.29 42.80 46.11
C ALA A 36 -17.92 43.82 47.20
N GLU A 37 -17.67 45.05 46.79
CA GLU A 37 -17.58 46.20 47.68
C GLU A 37 -18.99 46.76 47.93
N PRO A 38 -19.18 47.57 48.97
CA PRO A 38 -20.14 48.65 48.90
C PRO A 38 -19.45 50.02 49.09
N ASP A 39 -19.84 50.96 48.23
CA ASP A 39 -19.47 52.38 48.29
C ASP A 39 -20.47 53.17 49.16
N ASP A 40 -20.31 54.50 49.21
CA ASP A 40 -20.90 55.44 50.16
C ASP A 40 -22.45 55.68 50.13
N SER A 41 -22.91 56.41 51.16
CA SER A 41 -24.10 57.29 51.22
C SER A 41 -25.50 56.69 51.51
N THR A 42 -26.00 56.90 52.74
CA THR A 42 -27.03 57.93 53.03
C THR A 42 -27.30 58.14 54.54
N SER A 43 -27.91 59.30 54.88
CA SER A 43 -28.25 59.84 56.20
C SER A 43 -29.15 58.91 57.08
N ASP A 44 -29.22 59.03 58.42
CA ASP A 44 -29.38 60.27 59.20
C ASP A 44 -28.84 60.23 60.66
N THR A 45 -28.26 61.37 61.07
CA THR A 45 -28.60 62.21 62.24
C THR A 45 -29.26 61.51 63.45
N VAL A 46 -28.68 61.55 64.68
CA VAL A 46 -28.79 62.68 65.65
C VAL A 46 -27.70 62.58 66.76
N THR A 47 -26.92 63.66 66.94
CA THR A 47 -26.21 64.22 68.14
C THR A 47 -25.74 63.32 69.32
N SER A 48 -24.59 63.53 69.99
CA SER A 48 -23.85 64.78 70.27
C SER A 48 -22.34 64.58 70.50
N ALA A 49 -21.56 65.65 70.28
CA ALA A 49 -20.25 66.06 70.84
C ALA A 49 -19.19 65.00 71.22
N ASP A 50 -17.95 64.97 70.70
CA ASP A 50 -16.98 65.98 70.21
C ASP A 50 -15.97 66.48 71.26
N ASP A 51 -14.70 66.07 71.07
CA ASP A 51 -13.37 66.67 71.30
C ASP A 51 -12.34 65.49 71.45
N GLY A 52 -11.05 65.52 71.13
CA GLY A 52 -10.17 66.61 70.72
C GLY A 52 -8.71 66.15 70.55
N THR A 53 -8.43 65.37 69.50
CA THR A 53 -7.22 65.45 68.64
C THR A 53 -5.82 65.76 69.25
N GLN A 54 -4.87 64.81 69.12
CA GLN A 54 -3.39 64.96 69.23
C GLN A 54 -2.86 65.25 70.67
N LYS A 55 -1.56 65.16 71.02
CA LYS A 55 -0.30 65.19 70.25
C LYS A 55 0.86 64.49 71.00
N GLU A 56 2.08 64.51 70.43
CA GLU A 56 3.31 63.98 71.06
C GLU A 56 3.88 64.86 72.19
N GLY A 57 4.49 64.18 73.17
CA GLY A 57 5.43 64.62 74.21
C GLY A 57 5.92 63.33 74.89
N ASP A 58 7.19 63.07 75.20
CA ASP A 58 8.26 63.91 75.77
C ASP A 58 7.92 64.54 77.13
N SER A 59 7.69 63.69 78.12
CA SER A 59 8.15 63.95 79.49
C SER A 59 8.73 62.68 80.11
N CYS A 60 9.91 62.79 80.73
CA CYS A 60 10.44 61.75 81.61
C CYS A 60 9.89 61.96 83.03
N GLU A 61 8.61 61.65 83.23
CA GLU A 61 7.97 61.75 84.54
C GLU A 61 8.27 60.50 85.38
N ASP A 62 9.35 60.63 86.17
CA ASP A 62 9.68 59.77 87.30
C ASP A 62 8.51 59.75 88.30
N ASN A 63 7.81 58.63 88.38
CA ASN A 63 6.62 58.46 89.23
C ASN A 63 6.86 57.36 90.28
N PRO A 64 7.44 57.70 91.45
CA PRO A 64 7.74 56.77 92.54
C PRO A 64 6.53 56.44 93.44
N GLU A 65 5.29 56.63 92.98
CA GLU A 65 4.07 56.47 93.79
C GLU A 65 3.56 55.01 93.91
N SER A 66 4.42 54.14 94.45
CA SER A 66 3.95 52.97 95.22
C SER A 66 4.91 52.60 96.37
N SER A 67 5.63 53.59 96.92
CA SER A 67 6.25 53.45 98.23
C SER A 67 5.20 53.75 99.31
N GLY A 68 4.59 52.70 99.86
CA GLY A 68 3.53 52.81 100.86
C GLY A 68 3.91 53.72 102.03
N VAL A 69 3.03 54.69 102.33
CA VAL A 69 3.23 55.84 103.22
C VAL A 69 3.92 55.49 104.55
N CYS A 70 5.25 55.59 104.55
CA CYS A 70 6.04 55.73 105.77
C CYS A 70 6.05 57.21 106.16
N ALA A 71 4.88 57.75 106.51
CA ALA A 71 4.77 59.08 107.09
C ALA A 71 5.61 59.08 108.38
N ASN A 72 6.61 59.96 108.43
CA ASN A 72 7.45 60.12 109.62
C ASN A 72 6.72 60.96 110.68
N GLU A 73 5.57 60.46 111.13
CA GLU A 73 5.15 60.69 112.50
C GLU A 73 6.30 60.25 113.40
N PRO A 74 6.78 61.10 114.33
CA PRO A 74 7.74 60.66 115.32
C PRO A 74 7.01 59.71 116.28
N GLU A 75 6.99 58.41 115.94
CA GLU A 75 6.34 57.35 116.70
C GLU A 75 6.70 57.43 118.19
N SER A 76 5.86 58.14 118.94
CA SER A 76 6.00 58.21 120.38
C SER A 76 5.81 56.79 120.91
N PHE A 77 6.80 56.32 121.65
CA PHE A 77 6.80 54.98 122.22
C PHE A 77 5.41 54.68 122.81
N PRO A 78 4.77 53.53 122.50
CA PRO A 78 3.40 53.26 122.91
C PRO A 78 3.26 53.16 124.43
N LEU A 79 3.01 54.31 125.07
CA LEU A 79 2.90 54.47 126.51
C LEU A 79 1.77 53.61 127.11
N ASN A 80 0.82 53.22 126.27
CA ASN A 80 -0.28 52.28 126.53
C ASN A 80 0.21 50.95 127.15
N ILE A 81 1.43 50.50 126.83
CA ILE A 81 2.04 49.30 127.44
C ILE A 81 2.24 49.51 128.96
N PHE A 82 2.55 50.74 129.38
CA PHE A 82 2.66 51.11 130.79
C PHE A 82 1.31 51.37 131.44
N ASP A 83 0.28 51.83 130.71
CA ASP A 83 -1.05 52.01 131.29
C ASP A 83 -1.61 50.68 131.84
N SER A 84 -1.47 49.55 131.14
CA SER A 84 -1.86 48.22 131.67
C SER A 84 -1.01 47.75 132.86
N LEU A 85 0.27 48.11 132.92
CA LEU A 85 1.13 47.81 134.08
C LEU A 85 0.75 48.66 135.30
N LEU A 86 0.38 49.92 135.07
CA LEU A 86 -0.09 50.85 136.10
C LEU A 86 -1.50 50.49 136.57
N GLU A 87 -2.36 49.95 135.71
CA GLU A 87 -3.68 49.43 136.08
C GLU A 87 -3.55 48.30 137.12
N VAL A 88 -2.79 47.25 136.79
CA VAL A 88 -2.52 46.11 137.71
C VAL A 88 -1.80 46.58 139.00
N PHE A 89 -0.85 47.51 138.88
CA PHE A 89 -0.12 48.02 140.05
C PHE A 89 -1.00 48.86 140.99
N ASN A 90 -1.92 49.67 140.45
CA ASN A 90 -2.81 50.50 141.25
C ASN A 90 -4.04 49.71 141.78
N GLU A 91 -4.48 48.64 141.11
CA GLU A 91 -5.46 47.69 141.67
C GLU A 91 -4.91 46.95 142.90
N ALA A 92 -3.61 46.64 142.91
CA ALA A 92 -2.91 46.03 144.06
C ALA A 92 -2.68 47.00 145.25
N GLN A 93 -3.12 48.26 145.19
CA GLN A 93 -2.89 49.26 146.24
C GLN A 93 -4.16 49.63 147.03
N PRO A 94 -4.02 49.96 148.33
CA PRO A 94 -5.11 50.50 149.14
C PRO A 94 -5.75 51.74 148.52
N ASP A 95 -7.08 51.80 148.57
CA ASP A 95 -7.93 52.85 147.97
C ASP A 95 -7.55 54.29 148.33
N PHE A 96 -6.93 54.51 149.49
CA PHE A 96 -6.42 55.81 149.91
C PHE A 96 -5.21 56.25 149.07
N ILE A 97 -4.27 55.35 148.82
CA ILE A 97 -3.02 55.62 148.09
C ILE A 97 -3.34 55.80 146.60
N ARG A 98 -4.19 54.93 146.04
CA ARG A 98 -4.69 54.99 144.65
C ARG A 98 -5.34 56.33 144.28
N LYS A 99 -5.94 57.03 145.23
CA LYS A 99 -6.59 58.35 145.04
C LYS A 99 -5.63 59.55 145.17
N CYS A 100 -4.39 59.32 145.59
CA CYS A 100 -3.39 60.36 145.85
C CYS A 100 -2.23 60.35 144.83
N LEU A 101 -2.33 59.57 143.76
CA LEU A 101 -1.29 59.37 142.75
C LEU A 101 -1.75 59.85 141.38
N ASP A 102 -0.89 60.59 140.69
CA ASP A 102 -1.11 61.02 139.31
C ASP A 102 -0.62 59.94 138.33
N MET A 103 -1.56 59.32 137.61
CA MET A 103 -1.30 58.31 136.59
C MET A 103 -0.36 58.81 135.48
N ASP A 104 -0.50 60.08 135.12
CA ASP A 104 0.25 60.71 134.04
C ASP A 104 1.72 60.97 134.46
N ALA A 105 1.94 61.36 135.72
CA ALA A 105 3.26 61.40 136.33
C ALA A 105 3.88 60.00 136.51
N GLN A 106 3.10 59.00 136.96
CA GLN A 106 3.55 57.61 137.07
C GLN A 106 4.01 57.06 135.70
N ARG A 107 3.25 57.31 134.64
CA ARG A 107 3.57 56.85 133.27
C ARG A 107 4.83 57.51 132.73
N ARG A 108 5.00 58.83 132.95
CA ARG A 108 6.24 59.55 132.60
C ARG A 108 7.44 59.05 133.42
N TYR A 109 7.27 58.78 134.71
CA TYR A 109 8.32 58.23 135.57
C TYR A 109 8.73 56.84 135.10
N LEU A 110 7.78 55.93 134.85
CA LEU A 110 8.06 54.58 134.38
C LEU A 110 8.73 54.60 132.99
N TYR A 111 8.29 55.45 132.06
CA TYR A 111 8.94 55.65 130.77
C TYR A 111 10.41 56.12 130.89
N ASN A 112 10.71 56.99 131.85
CA ASN A 112 12.07 57.46 132.12
C ASN A 112 12.92 56.40 132.85
N CYS A 113 12.32 55.58 133.72
CA CYS A 113 12.98 54.49 134.43
C CYS A 113 13.19 53.23 133.57
N VAL A 114 12.46 53.08 132.48
CA VAL A 114 12.77 52.09 131.44
C VAL A 114 14.15 52.42 130.88
N ASP A 115 15.05 51.46 131.00
CA ASP A 115 16.45 51.63 130.65
C ASP A 115 16.67 51.75 129.13
N ALA A 116 17.80 52.34 128.74
CA ALA A 116 18.24 52.40 127.35
C ALA A 116 18.26 51.01 126.69
N SER A 117 18.68 49.97 127.42
CA SER A 117 18.72 48.58 126.90
C SER A 117 17.37 48.06 126.38
N PHE A 118 16.24 48.48 126.95
CA PHE A 118 14.90 48.06 126.50
C PHE A 118 14.42 48.86 125.27
N ARG A 119 14.72 50.16 125.22
CA ARG A 119 14.48 50.99 124.02
C ARG A 119 15.32 50.47 122.84
N ASP A 120 16.60 50.19 123.08
CA ASP A 120 17.50 49.53 122.14
C ASP A 120 16.96 48.19 121.63
N TYR A 121 16.40 47.36 122.52
CA TYR A 121 15.85 46.06 122.14
C TYR A 121 14.64 46.20 121.20
N ILE A 122 13.72 47.13 121.50
CA ILE A 122 12.55 47.38 120.63
C ILE A 122 12.96 48.02 119.30
N LEU A 123 13.94 48.93 119.30
CA LEU A 123 14.51 49.46 118.06
C LEU A 123 15.15 48.34 117.22
N ARG A 124 15.93 47.44 117.83
CA ARG A 124 16.51 46.27 117.14
C ARG A 124 15.44 45.33 116.56
N ILE A 125 14.30 45.15 117.23
CA ILE A 125 13.16 44.40 116.66
C ILE A 125 12.57 45.14 115.45
N LYS A 126 12.31 46.45 115.58
CA LYS A 126 11.76 47.27 114.48
C LYS A 126 12.68 47.27 113.26
N ASP A 127 13.98 47.44 113.50
CA ASP A 127 15.01 47.39 112.46
C ASP A 127 15.14 45.98 111.88
N SER A 128 15.04 44.91 112.69
CA SER A 128 15.05 43.54 112.17
C SER A 128 13.87 43.28 111.25
N ALA A 129 12.64 43.61 111.68
CA ALA A 129 11.44 43.44 110.88
C ALA A 129 11.46 44.30 109.59
N ARG A 130 11.98 45.54 109.68
CA ARG A 130 12.18 46.40 108.50
C ARG A 130 13.21 45.82 107.54
N ASN A 131 14.34 45.32 108.04
CA ASN A 131 15.36 44.67 107.24
C ASN A 131 14.86 43.37 106.59
N GLU A 132 14.02 42.61 107.28
CA GLU A 132 13.40 41.38 106.77
C GLU A 132 12.42 41.70 105.64
N ALA A 133 11.45 42.59 105.86
CA ALA A 133 10.52 43.03 104.83
C ALA A 133 11.22 43.67 103.61
N CYS A 134 12.30 44.45 103.81
CA CYS A 134 13.11 44.96 102.71
C CYS A 134 13.82 43.83 101.95
N ARG A 135 14.40 42.84 102.63
CA ARG A 135 15.05 41.68 101.97
C ARG A 135 14.05 40.82 101.21
N GLU A 136 12.85 40.59 101.74
CA GLU A 136 11.78 39.86 101.05
C GLU A 136 11.39 40.59 99.77
N ARG A 137 11.02 41.87 99.86
CA ARG A 137 10.70 42.71 98.71
C ARG A 137 11.84 42.77 97.68
N ASP A 138 13.09 42.89 98.12
CA ASP A 138 14.26 42.96 97.23
C ASP A 138 14.60 41.59 96.61
N ASN A 139 14.21 40.49 97.25
CA ASN A 139 14.25 39.14 96.67
C ASN A 139 13.14 38.93 95.63
N GLU A 140 11.92 39.41 95.92
CA GLU A 140 10.79 39.37 94.99
C GLU A 140 11.04 40.21 93.74
N HIS A 141 11.47 41.47 93.90
CA HIS A 141 11.85 42.32 92.76
C HIS A 141 12.94 41.65 91.89
N ARG A 142 13.94 41.02 92.50
CA ARG A 142 14.99 40.29 91.76
C ARG A 142 14.42 39.11 90.99
N ARG A 143 13.64 38.25 91.65
CA ARG A 143 12.98 37.10 91.02
C ARG A 143 12.08 37.53 89.86
N MET A 144 11.26 38.56 90.06
CA MET A 144 10.38 39.10 89.01
C MET A 144 11.18 39.69 87.84
N THR A 145 12.34 40.30 88.11
CA THR A 145 13.25 40.81 87.06
C THR A 145 13.88 39.65 86.27
N GLU A 146 14.38 38.62 86.95
CA GLU A 146 14.92 37.39 86.35
C GLU A 146 13.86 36.67 85.50
N GLU A 147 12.60 36.63 85.96
CA GLU A 147 11.47 36.06 85.22
C GLU A 147 11.08 36.90 83.99
N ILE A 148 11.05 38.24 84.12
CA ILE A 148 10.81 39.17 83.01
C ILE A 148 11.90 39.03 81.92
N ASP A 149 13.18 38.94 82.31
CA ASP A 149 14.27 38.79 81.34
C ASP A 149 14.32 37.38 80.72
N SER A 150 13.95 36.33 81.47
CA SER A 150 13.72 35.00 80.93
C SER A 150 12.61 35.00 79.87
N LEU A 151 11.47 35.64 80.16
CA LEU A 151 10.35 35.78 79.23
C LEU A 151 10.73 36.61 78.00
N ARG A 152 11.52 37.69 78.15
CA ARG A 152 12.06 38.48 77.03
C ARG A 152 12.97 37.65 76.12
N VAL A 153 13.81 36.77 76.68
CA VAL A 153 14.63 35.84 75.89
C VAL A 153 13.75 34.82 75.18
N GLN A 154 12.78 34.21 75.86
CA GLN A 154 11.84 33.25 75.26
C GLN A 154 11.01 33.86 74.11
N VAL A 155 10.53 35.10 74.26
CA VAL A 155 9.84 35.84 73.19
C VAL A 155 10.78 36.12 72.01
N LYS A 156 12.03 36.50 72.27
CA LYS A 156 13.04 36.77 71.24
C LYS A 156 13.40 35.50 70.45
N ASP A 157 13.56 34.36 71.13
CA ASP A 157 13.89 33.08 70.51
C ASP A 157 12.69 32.46 69.79
N SER A 158 11.48 32.62 70.34
CA SER A 158 10.24 32.34 69.62
C SER A 158 10.16 33.15 68.32
N GLY A 159 10.46 34.45 68.39
CA GLY A 159 10.56 35.34 67.23
C GLY A 159 11.47 34.79 66.14
N LYS A 160 12.73 34.48 66.49
CA LYS A 160 13.72 33.85 65.58
C LYS A 160 13.15 32.60 64.91
N THR A 161 12.61 31.65 65.68
CA THR A 161 12.08 30.40 65.09
C THR A 161 10.92 30.65 64.14
N THR A 162 10.08 31.68 64.38
CA THR A 162 9.06 32.07 63.38
C THR A 162 9.68 32.64 62.11
N ASP A 163 10.78 33.38 62.19
CA ASP A 163 11.47 33.94 61.02
C ASP A 163 12.26 32.88 60.24
N ASP A 164 12.89 31.92 60.92
CA ASP A 164 13.50 30.74 60.31
C ASP A 164 12.44 29.89 59.58
N LEU A 165 11.26 29.71 60.16
CA LEU A 165 10.12 29.03 59.51
C LEU A 165 9.60 29.81 58.30
N LYS A 166 9.53 31.15 58.37
CA LYS A 166 9.17 32.02 57.21
C LYS A 166 10.23 31.89 56.10
N ALA A 167 11.52 31.87 56.44
CA ALA A 167 12.62 31.72 55.50
C ALA A 167 12.63 30.33 54.83
N MET A 168 12.43 29.26 55.60
CA MET A 168 12.29 27.89 55.10
C MET A 168 11.07 27.75 54.19
N ARG A 169 9.93 28.32 54.56
CA ARG A 169 8.73 28.37 53.69
C ARG A 169 9.00 29.13 52.40
N ALA A 170 9.64 30.30 52.46
CA ALA A 170 10.00 31.07 51.28
C ALA A 170 11.00 30.33 50.38
N SER A 171 11.90 29.52 50.95
CA SER A 171 12.79 28.61 50.20
C SER A 171 12.00 27.50 49.50
N ALA A 172 11.09 26.83 50.21
CA ALA A 172 10.22 25.81 49.65
C ALA A 172 9.29 26.36 48.54
N ASP A 173 8.76 27.58 48.70
CA ASP A 173 7.97 28.25 47.66
C ASP A 173 8.81 28.64 46.43
N ARG A 174 10.10 28.99 46.60
CA ARG A 174 11.04 29.18 45.47
C ARG A 174 11.30 27.86 44.75
N GLN A 175 11.60 26.78 45.48
CA GLN A 175 11.79 25.43 44.92
C GLN A 175 10.54 24.95 44.18
N LYS A 176 9.35 25.14 44.76
CA LYS A 176 8.06 24.84 44.13
C LYS A 176 7.91 25.61 42.81
N ARG A 177 8.27 26.89 42.76
CA ARG A 177 8.23 27.70 41.51
C ARG A 177 9.22 27.16 40.47
N THR A 178 10.46 26.84 40.83
CA THR A 178 11.44 26.27 39.88
C THR A 178 11.03 24.89 39.38
N PHE A 179 10.44 24.03 40.21
CA PHE A 179 9.90 22.74 39.77
C PHE A 179 8.66 22.91 38.88
N ASN A 180 7.76 23.85 39.19
CA ASN A 180 6.61 24.14 38.32
C ASN A 180 7.04 24.71 36.96
N GLU A 181 8.07 25.55 36.90
CA GLU A 181 8.59 26.02 35.61
C GLU A 181 9.27 24.89 34.84
N ARG A 182 10.01 24.00 35.53
CA ARG A 182 10.58 22.81 34.88
C ARG A 182 9.51 21.82 34.39
N ILE A 183 8.37 21.72 35.08
CA ILE A 183 7.21 20.97 34.61
C ILE A 183 6.68 21.61 33.32
N ARG A 184 6.48 22.94 33.27
CA ARG A 184 6.06 23.64 32.05
C ARG A 184 7.05 23.51 30.89
N ASP A 185 8.35 23.51 31.17
CA ASP A 185 9.38 23.23 30.15
C ASP A 185 9.18 21.83 29.55
N LEU A 186 8.96 20.82 30.40
CA LEU A 186 8.75 19.43 29.98
C LEU A 186 7.39 19.24 29.27
N GLU A 187 6.34 19.92 29.72
CA GLU A 187 5.03 19.97 29.04
C GLU A 187 5.15 20.59 27.64
N ARG A 188 5.90 21.70 27.50
CA ARG A 188 6.18 22.32 26.19
C ARG A 188 7.03 21.41 25.29
N GLN A 189 8.04 20.73 25.85
CA GLN A 189 8.85 19.75 25.10
C GLN A 189 8.02 18.54 24.65
N LEU A 190 7.14 18.03 25.50
CA LEU A 190 6.22 16.94 25.19
C LEU A 190 5.18 17.35 24.14
N ALA A 191 4.63 18.57 24.23
CA ALA A 191 3.74 19.12 23.20
C ALA A 191 4.45 19.26 21.84
N ALA A 192 5.69 19.76 21.81
CA ALA A 192 6.49 19.86 20.59
C ALA A 192 6.80 18.48 19.99
N ALA A 193 7.21 17.51 20.81
CA ALA A 193 7.50 16.15 20.36
C ALA A 193 6.23 15.41 19.86
N MET A 194 5.06 15.67 20.44
CA MET A 194 3.79 15.14 19.91
C MET A 194 3.45 15.77 18.55
N ALA A 195 3.63 17.08 18.37
CA ALA A 195 3.42 17.73 17.08
C ALA A 195 4.41 17.25 16.00
N GLU A 196 5.68 17.02 16.35
CA GLU A 196 6.69 16.42 15.45
C GLU A 196 6.31 14.98 15.07
N LYS A 197 5.85 14.18 16.05
CA LYS A 197 5.33 12.83 15.81
C LYS A 197 4.09 12.83 14.91
N GLU A 198 3.18 13.79 15.07
CA GLU A 198 2.02 13.96 14.19
C GLU A 198 2.45 14.38 12.77
N GLN A 199 3.45 15.25 12.64
CA GLN A 199 4.05 15.60 11.35
C GLN A 199 4.62 14.35 10.66
N TYR A 200 5.42 13.53 11.35
CA TYR A 200 5.93 12.27 10.78
C TYR A 200 4.81 11.29 10.41
N ASP A 201 3.75 11.19 11.22
CA ASP A 201 2.57 10.40 10.86
C ASP A 201 1.91 10.90 9.55
N PHE A 202 1.86 12.21 9.31
CA PHE A 202 1.35 12.77 8.05
C PHE A 202 2.32 12.57 6.88
N GLU A 203 3.62 12.73 7.09
CA GLU A 203 4.65 12.48 6.08
C GLU A 203 4.66 11.01 5.64
N VAL A 204 4.60 10.06 6.58
CA VAL A 204 4.48 8.63 6.27
C VAL A 204 3.21 8.31 5.49
N LYS A 205 2.05 8.88 5.86
CA LYS A 205 0.79 8.73 5.11
C LYS A 205 0.90 9.31 3.68
N SER A 206 1.57 10.45 3.53
CA SER A 206 1.80 11.12 2.24
C SER A 206 2.75 10.32 1.35
N LEU A 207 3.87 9.85 1.89
CA LEU A 207 4.82 8.98 1.19
C LEU A 207 4.19 7.64 0.81
N MET A 208 3.37 7.04 1.68
CA MET A 208 2.66 5.80 1.35
C MET A 208 1.59 6.00 0.27
N ASN A 209 0.92 7.16 0.23
CA ASN A 209 0.03 7.52 -0.87
C ASN A 209 0.82 7.67 -2.18
N LYS A 210 1.94 8.41 -2.15
CA LYS A 210 2.84 8.61 -3.29
C LYS A 210 3.41 7.29 -3.83
N LEU A 211 3.77 6.36 -2.94
CA LEU A 211 4.22 5.01 -3.30
C LEU A 211 3.10 4.21 -3.98
N LYS A 212 1.87 4.23 -3.45
CA LYS A 212 0.71 3.59 -4.08
C LYS A 212 0.41 4.16 -5.47
N VAL A 213 0.48 5.48 -5.63
CA VAL A 213 0.32 6.14 -6.94
C VAL A 213 1.42 5.73 -7.92
N GLN A 214 2.68 5.65 -7.46
CA GLN A 214 3.79 5.14 -8.28
C GLN A 214 3.63 3.66 -8.62
N GLN A 215 3.09 2.84 -7.72
CA GLN A 215 2.81 1.42 -7.97
C GLN A 215 1.73 1.24 -9.04
N VAL A 216 0.65 2.02 -8.99
CA VAL A 216 -0.38 2.03 -10.05
C VAL A 216 0.20 2.51 -11.39
N GLN A 217 0.99 3.59 -11.39
CA GLN A 217 1.70 4.03 -12.60
C GLN A 217 2.67 2.98 -13.15
N GLN A 218 3.27 2.14 -12.31
CA GLN A 218 4.11 1.02 -12.73
C GLN A 218 3.30 -0.11 -13.36
N SER A 219 2.12 -0.46 -12.83
CA SER A 219 1.22 -1.42 -13.52
C SER A 219 0.71 -0.86 -14.84
N ASP A 220 0.30 0.42 -14.90
CA ASP A 220 -0.16 1.07 -16.13
C ASP A 220 0.93 1.04 -17.23
N VAL A 221 2.19 1.29 -16.85
CA VAL A 221 3.34 1.22 -17.77
C VAL A 221 3.64 -0.22 -18.21
N GLN A 222 3.53 -1.20 -17.30
CA GLN A 222 3.70 -2.62 -17.65
C GLN A 222 2.61 -3.09 -18.62
N GLU A 223 1.35 -2.74 -18.39
CA GLU A 223 0.24 -3.03 -19.30
C GLU A 223 0.45 -2.35 -20.68
N LEU A 224 0.92 -1.11 -20.71
CA LEU A 224 1.23 -0.41 -21.96
C LEU A 224 2.38 -1.08 -22.73
N ASP A 225 3.42 -1.59 -22.07
CA ASP A 225 4.52 -2.30 -22.73
C ASP A 225 4.14 -3.75 -23.14
N GLU A 226 3.25 -4.41 -22.41
CA GLU A 226 2.58 -5.64 -22.87
C GLU A 226 1.71 -5.38 -24.10
N LEU A 227 0.93 -4.30 -24.13
CA LEU A 227 0.13 -3.93 -25.31
C LEU A 227 1.01 -3.55 -26.50
N ARG A 228 2.13 -2.85 -26.28
CA ARG A 228 3.12 -2.54 -27.32
C ARG A 228 3.79 -3.78 -27.89
N THR A 229 4.18 -4.74 -27.06
CA THR A 229 4.80 -6.00 -27.53
C THR A 229 3.80 -6.87 -28.28
N ARG A 230 2.56 -7.03 -27.75
CA ARG A 230 1.46 -7.70 -28.47
C ARG A 230 1.15 -7.01 -29.81
N LEU A 231 1.12 -5.68 -29.88
CA LEU A 231 0.91 -4.92 -31.11
C LEU A 231 2.08 -5.09 -32.10
N ALA A 232 3.32 -5.11 -31.61
CA ALA A 232 4.50 -5.35 -32.43
C ALA A 232 4.49 -6.77 -33.02
N ASP A 233 4.08 -7.78 -32.26
CA ASP A 233 3.96 -9.16 -32.73
C ASP A 233 2.76 -9.36 -33.66
N ALA A 234 1.62 -8.69 -33.42
CA ALA A 234 0.52 -8.63 -34.38
C ALA A 234 0.96 -7.99 -35.71
N ASN A 235 1.73 -6.90 -35.67
CA ASN A 235 2.30 -6.28 -36.88
C ASN A 235 3.32 -7.20 -37.59
N LYS A 236 4.12 -7.98 -36.86
CA LYS A 236 4.98 -9.03 -37.45
C LYS A 236 4.14 -10.13 -38.13
N GLN A 237 3.04 -10.55 -37.51
CA GLN A 237 2.13 -11.54 -38.10
C GLN A 237 1.44 -10.99 -39.35
N ILE A 238 0.96 -9.75 -39.34
CA ILE A 238 0.36 -9.09 -40.51
C ILE A 238 1.38 -8.94 -41.64
N THR A 239 2.61 -8.48 -41.36
CA THR A 239 3.64 -8.35 -42.39
C THR A 239 4.09 -9.70 -42.94
N ALA A 240 4.21 -10.73 -42.11
CA ALA A 240 4.48 -12.10 -42.56
C ALA A 240 3.31 -12.69 -43.38
N MET A 241 2.06 -12.42 -43.01
CA MET A 241 0.87 -12.84 -43.75
C MET A 241 0.77 -12.15 -45.11
N ASN A 242 1.05 -10.84 -45.17
CA ASN A 242 1.08 -10.07 -46.42
C ASN A 242 2.23 -10.52 -47.34
N ALA A 243 3.39 -10.87 -46.78
CA ALA A 243 4.48 -11.48 -47.55
C ALA A 243 4.07 -12.89 -48.06
N ALA A 244 3.37 -13.68 -47.25
CA ALA A 244 2.89 -15.00 -47.65
C ALA A 244 1.75 -14.93 -48.70
N SER A 245 0.88 -13.91 -48.65
CA SER A 245 -0.12 -13.70 -49.70
C SER A 245 0.51 -13.21 -50.99
N ALA A 246 1.47 -12.28 -50.96
CA ALA A 246 2.23 -11.88 -52.15
C ALA A 246 2.99 -13.07 -52.78
N MET A 247 3.59 -13.95 -51.95
CA MET A 247 4.22 -15.19 -52.44
C MET A 247 3.19 -16.14 -53.08
N ARG A 248 1.98 -16.28 -52.50
CA ARG A 248 0.88 -17.04 -53.13
C ARG A 248 0.43 -16.40 -54.44
N GLU A 249 0.27 -15.08 -54.50
CA GLU A 249 -0.12 -14.36 -55.71
C GLU A 249 0.88 -14.55 -56.85
N THR A 250 2.20 -14.50 -56.56
CA THR A 250 3.23 -14.80 -57.58
C THR A 250 3.22 -16.27 -58.00
N SER A 251 3.02 -17.21 -57.07
CA SER A 251 2.86 -18.64 -57.35
C SER A 251 1.62 -18.92 -58.22
N GLU A 252 0.48 -18.32 -57.89
CA GLU A 252 -0.75 -18.41 -58.67
C GLU A 252 -0.60 -17.75 -60.04
N ALA A 253 0.09 -16.62 -60.15
CA ALA A 253 0.36 -15.98 -61.43
C ALA A 253 1.23 -16.87 -62.34
N ALA A 254 2.25 -17.52 -61.78
CA ALA A 254 3.06 -18.51 -62.50
C ALA A 254 2.23 -19.72 -62.95
N SER A 255 1.44 -20.32 -62.05
CA SER A 255 0.55 -21.43 -62.40
C SER A 255 -0.54 -21.05 -63.41
N ARG A 256 -1.07 -19.82 -63.36
CA ARG A 256 -2.00 -19.29 -64.36
C ARG A 256 -1.32 -19.15 -65.73
N HIS A 257 -0.08 -18.66 -65.78
CA HIS A 257 0.69 -18.56 -67.02
C HIS A 257 1.04 -19.94 -67.60
N GLU A 258 1.35 -20.93 -66.75
CA GLU A 258 1.57 -22.32 -67.18
C GLU A 258 0.27 -22.95 -67.71
N ILE A 259 -0.86 -22.75 -67.03
CA ILE A 259 -2.17 -23.18 -67.51
C ILE A 259 -2.52 -22.51 -68.85
N GLU A 260 -2.19 -21.23 -69.04
CA GLU A 260 -2.45 -20.51 -70.29
C GLU A 260 -1.55 -21.00 -71.44
N SER A 261 -0.27 -21.32 -71.17
CA SER A 261 0.62 -21.91 -72.18
C SER A 261 0.22 -23.34 -72.54
N LEU A 262 -0.21 -24.15 -71.58
CA LEU A 262 -0.77 -25.49 -71.81
C LEU A 262 -2.09 -25.41 -72.59
N ARG A 263 -2.97 -24.45 -72.30
CA ARG A 263 -4.19 -24.18 -73.10
C ARG A 263 -3.84 -23.78 -74.53
N ALA A 264 -2.82 -22.95 -74.74
CA ALA A 264 -2.36 -22.58 -76.07
C ALA A 264 -1.83 -23.81 -76.83
N ARG A 265 -1.00 -24.65 -76.20
CA ARG A 265 -0.48 -25.87 -76.81
C ARG A 265 -1.57 -26.91 -77.08
N VAL A 266 -2.58 -27.04 -76.20
CA VAL A 266 -3.75 -27.90 -76.45
C VAL A 266 -4.55 -27.39 -77.65
N LYS A 267 -4.79 -26.09 -77.78
CA LYS A 267 -5.45 -25.51 -78.97
C LYS A 267 -4.69 -25.81 -80.26
N GLU A 268 -3.37 -25.62 -80.25
CA GLU A 268 -2.47 -25.91 -81.37
C GLU A 268 -2.49 -27.40 -81.76
N LEU A 269 -2.46 -28.30 -80.77
CA LEU A 269 -2.57 -29.74 -80.98
C LEU A 269 -3.96 -30.15 -81.50
N THR A 270 -5.05 -29.50 -81.05
CA THR A 270 -6.38 -29.76 -81.62
C THR A 270 -6.47 -29.30 -83.08
N THR A 271 -5.94 -28.13 -83.43
CA THR A 271 -5.90 -27.71 -84.84
C THR A 271 -5.06 -28.66 -85.70
N GLN A 272 -3.90 -29.11 -85.23
CA GLN A 272 -3.08 -30.10 -85.93
C GLN A 272 -3.79 -31.45 -86.11
N LEU A 273 -4.66 -31.84 -85.16
CA LEU A 273 -5.45 -33.06 -85.23
C LEU A 273 -6.62 -32.92 -86.23
N ASP A 274 -7.31 -31.77 -86.23
CA ASP A 274 -8.36 -31.47 -87.20
C ASP A 274 -7.78 -31.32 -88.63
N ASP A 275 -6.65 -30.62 -88.81
CA ASP A 275 -5.93 -30.52 -90.10
C ASP A 275 -5.54 -31.91 -90.64
N ALA A 276 -4.96 -32.76 -89.78
CA ALA A 276 -4.58 -34.14 -90.15
C ALA A 276 -5.81 -35.03 -90.43
N ARG A 277 -6.96 -34.74 -89.81
CA ARG A 277 -8.22 -35.43 -90.05
C ARG A 277 -8.86 -35.02 -91.38
N GLU A 278 -8.79 -33.75 -91.75
CA GLU A 278 -9.25 -33.27 -93.07
C GLU A 278 -8.36 -33.82 -94.20
N GLU A 279 -7.02 -33.87 -94.05
CA GLU A 279 -6.17 -34.52 -95.06
C GLU A 279 -6.42 -36.04 -95.12
N ALA A 280 -6.66 -36.71 -93.98
CA ALA A 280 -7.06 -38.13 -93.99
C ALA A 280 -8.44 -38.34 -94.67
N GLY A 281 -9.39 -37.43 -94.46
CA GLY A 281 -10.68 -37.44 -95.17
C GLY A 281 -10.50 -37.23 -96.68
N ALA A 282 -9.66 -36.27 -97.08
CA ALA A 282 -9.28 -36.02 -98.46
C ALA A 282 -8.55 -37.23 -99.08
N ALA A 283 -7.72 -37.95 -98.33
CA ALA A 283 -7.07 -39.19 -98.77
C ALA A 283 -8.10 -40.30 -99.06
N VAL A 284 -9.06 -40.53 -98.16
CA VAL A 284 -10.15 -41.52 -98.38
C VAL A 284 -11.04 -41.16 -99.58
N ILE A 285 -11.27 -39.86 -99.83
CA ILE A 285 -12.00 -39.39 -101.03
C ILE A 285 -11.17 -39.65 -102.31
N LYS A 286 -9.86 -39.37 -102.30
CA LYS A 286 -8.95 -39.68 -103.41
C LYS A 286 -8.89 -41.20 -103.67
N GLU A 287 -8.83 -42.00 -102.62
CA GLU A 287 -8.79 -43.47 -102.67
C GLU A 287 -10.08 -44.03 -103.29
N SER A 288 -11.25 -43.70 -102.75
CA SER A 288 -12.55 -44.16 -103.29
C SER A 288 -12.84 -43.67 -104.72
N ALA A 289 -12.33 -42.50 -105.12
CA ALA A 289 -12.35 -42.07 -106.52
C ALA A 289 -11.49 -43.00 -107.40
N SER A 290 -10.27 -43.34 -106.96
CA SER A 290 -9.40 -44.27 -107.69
C SER A 290 -9.96 -45.70 -107.75
N GLU A 291 -10.67 -46.17 -106.71
CA GLU A 291 -11.39 -47.44 -106.75
C GLU A 291 -12.50 -47.44 -107.80
N SER A 292 -13.23 -46.32 -107.94
CA SER A 292 -14.27 -46.14 -108.97
C SER A 292 -13.68 -46.19 -110.38
N ASP A 293 -12.54 -45.51 -110.62
CA ASP A 293 -11.83 -45.58 -111.90
C ASP A 293 -11.31 -46.99 -112.19
N ILE A 294 -10.80 -47.71 -111.18
CA ILE A 294 -10.41 -49.12 -111.30
C ILE A 294 -11.61 -50.01 -111.68
N LEU A 295 -12.81 -49.75 -111.14
CA LEU A 295 -14.03 -50.47 -111.52
C LEU A 295 -14.47 -50.16 -112.97
N LEU A 296 -14.36 -48.90 -113.41
CA LEU A 296 -14.63 -48.51 -114.80
C LEU A 296 -13.63 -49.16 -115.77
N LEU A 297 -12.35 -49.19 -115.43
CA LEU A 297 -11.31 -49.86 -116.22
C LEU A 297 -11.54 -51.39 -116.29
N LYS A 298 -11.88 -52.04 -115.17
CA LYS A 298 -12.25 -53.46 -115.14
C LYS A 298 -13.46 -53.76 -116.03
N ARG A 299 -14.48 -52.89 -116.02
CA ARG A 299 -15.64 -53.01 -116.90
C ARG A 299 -15.25 -52.89 -118.38
N ARG A 300 -14.45 -51.87 -118.73
CA ARG A 300 -13.99 -51.64 -120.10
C ARG A 300 -13.11 -52.78 -120.62
N LEU A 301 -12.32 -53.41 -119.74
CA LEU A 301 -11.57 -54.63 -120.05
C LEU A 301 -12.52 -55.80 -120.40
N ALA A 302 -13.54 -56.05 -119.57
CA ALA A 302 -14.51 -57.12 -119.82
C ALA A 302 -15.34 -56.89 -121.09
N GLU A 303 -15.69 -55.63 -121.40
CA GLU A 303 -16.35 -55.26 -122.66
C GLU A 303 -15.42 -55.48 -123.86
N ALA A 304 -14.12 -55.14 -123.75
CA ALA A 304 -13.13 -55.43 -124.78
C ALA A 304 -12.94 -56.96 -125.00
N GLU A 305 -12.80 -57.74 -123.93
CA GLU A 305 -12.75 -59.21 -123.99
C GLU A 305 -13.98 -59.81 -124.68
N ALA A 306 -15.17 -59.29 -124.41
CA ALA A 306 -16.39 -59.74 -125.07
C ALA A 306 -16.36 -59.43 -126.58
N THR A 307 -15.84 -58.27 -126.99
CA THR A 307 -15.66 -57.97 -128.42
C THR A 307 -14.58 -58.84 -129.09
N MET A 308 -13.50 -59.17 -128.38
CA MET A 308 -12.48 -60.11 -128.85
C MET A 308 -13.08 -61.49 -129.09
N LYS A 309 -13.76 -62.07 -128.09
CA LYS A 309 -14.45 -63.38 -128.18
C LYS A 309 -15.49 -63.40 -129.32
N ALA A 310 -16.22 -62.30 -129.53
CA ALA A 310 -17.15 -62.18 -130.65
C ALA A 310 -16.45 -62.05 -132.03
N SER A 311 -15.22 -61.50 -132.08
CA SER A 311 -14.41 -61.46 -133.30
C SER A 311 -13.76 -62.81 -133.62
N GLU A 312 -13.30 -63.54 -132.61
CA GLU A 312 -12.78 -64.92 -132.71
C GLU A 312 -13.86 -65.87 -133.23
N GLN A 313 -15.08 -65.78 -132.69
CA GLN A 313 -16.24 -66.54 -133.19
C GLN A 313 -16.54 -66.23 -134.66
N ARG A 314 -16.45 -64.96 -135.09
CA ARG A 314 -16.63 -64.57 -136.50
C ARG A 314 -15.53 -65.13 -137.41
N LEU A 315 -14.29 -65.24 -136.92
CA LEU A 315 -13.18 -65.87 -137.65
C LEU A 315 -13.43 -67.38 -137.82
N VAL A 316 -13.81 -68.10 -136.76
CA VAL A 316 -14.18 -69.54 -136.83
C VAL A 316 -15.35 -69.77 -137.80
N ASP A 317 -16.36 -68.91 -137.75
CA ASP A 317 -17.48 -68.90 -138.70
C ASP A 317 -17.01 -68.70 -140.15
N ALA A 318 -16.10 -67.76 -140.38
CA ALA A 318 -15.53 -67.47 -141.71
C ALA A 318 -14.67 -68.63 -142.23
N GLU A 319 -13.84 -69.25 -141.38
CA GLU A 319 -13.10 -70.46 -141.72
C GLU A 319 -14.02 -71.62 -142.11
N SER A 320 -15.14 -71.82 -141.40
CA SER A 320 -16.10 -72.88 -141.72
C SER A 320 -16.71 -72.69 -143.12
N LYS A 321 -16.99 -71.43 -143.49
CA LYS A 321 -17.52 -71.04 -144.80
C LYS A 321 -16.45 -71.17 -145.89
N ALA A 322 -15.20 -70.82 -145.59
CA ALA A 322 -14.06 -71.03 -146.50
C ALA A 322 -13.85 -72.51 -146.80
N ARG A 323 -13.82 -73.39 -145.78
CA ARG A 323 -13.74 -74.86 -145.97
C ARG A 323 -14.90 -75.42 -146.80
N ASN A 324 -16.12 -74.90 -146.64
CA ASN A 324 -17.26 -75.31 -147.45
C ASN A 324 -17.14 -74.88 -148.93
N LEU A 325 -16.67 -73.66 -149.19
CA LEU A 325 -16.40 -73.19 -150.55
C LEU A 325 -15.24 -73.94 -151.22
N GLN A 326 -14.20 -74.29 -150.46
CA GLN A 326 -13.08 -75.14 -150.91
C GLN A 326 -13.60 -76.49 -151.43
N ALA A 327 -14.36 -77.21 -150.63
CA ALA A 327 -14.93 -78.52 -151.01
C ALA A 327 -15.83 -78.44 -152.25
N ARG A 328 -16.56 -77.33 -152.42
CA ARG A 328 -17.40 -77.10 -153.61
C ARG A 328 -16.60 -76.79 -154.89
N LEU A 329 -15.38 -76.26 -154.77
CA LEU A 329 -14.46 -76.14 -155.90
C LEU A 329 -13.86 -77.51 -156.27
N ASP A 330 -13.43 -78.29 -155.29
CA ASP A 330 -12.87 -79.64 -155.50
C ASP A 330 -13.88 -80.59 -156.18
N GLU A 331 -15.17 -80.45 -155.87
CA GLU A 331 -16.27 -81.19 -156.52
C GLU A 331 -16.47 -80.75 -157.99
N ALA A 332 -16.44 -79.44 -158.24
CA ALA A 332 -16.61 -78.87 -159.58
C ALA A 332 -15.43 -79.20 -160.51
N GLU A 333 -14.20 -79.18 -160.00
CA GLU A 333 -13.00 -79.56 -160.76
C GLU A 333 -12.99 -81.03 -161.20
N LYS A 334 -13.65 -81.94 -160.46
CA LYS A 334 -13.81 -83.34 -160.87
C LYS A 334 -14.79 -83.46 -162.04
N ALA A 335 -15.96 -82.83 -161.93
CA ALA A 335 -16.98 -82.86 -162.98
C ALA A 335 -16.47 -82.28 -164.32
N LEU A 336 -15.57 -81.29 -164.26
CA LEU A 336 -14.98 -80.67 -165.46
C LEU A 336 -13.96 -81.59 -166.18
N LYS A 337 -13.31 -82.53 -165.47
CA LYS A 337 -12.26 -83.39 -166.02
C LYS A 337 -12.78 -84.62 -166.77
N GLU A 338 -14.05 -84.97 -166.65
CA GLU A 338 -14.68 -86.11 -167.34
C GLU A 338 -15.39 -85.73 -168.66
N THR A 339 -15.47 -84.43 -169.01
CA THR A 339 -16.41 -83.92 -170.03
C THR A 339 -15.82 -83.17 -171.22
N SER A 340 -14.50 -82.97 -171.30
CA SER A 340 -13.86 -82.25 -172.43
C SER A 340 -12.62 -82.98 -173.00
N ALA A 341 -12.77 -83.60 -174.18
CA ALA A 341 -11.70 -84.32 -174.88
C ALA A 341 -11.76 -84.15 -176.42
N THR A 342 -11.77 -82.89 -176.88
CA THR A 342 -11.69 -82.48 -178.30
C THR A 342 -11.04 -81.09 -178.42
N ASP A 343 -10.26 -80.87 -179.49
CA ASP A 343 -10.01 -79.61 -180.22
C ASP A 343 -9.52 -78.37 -179.42
N THR A 344 -8.24 -77.98 -179.43
CA THR A 344 -7.35 -77.38 -180.48
C THR A 344 -7.30 -75.83 -180.52
N GLU A 345 -6.12 -75.31 -180.12
CA GLU A 345 -5.39 -74.13 -180.64
C GLU A 345 -5.89 -72.66 -180.41
N GLU A 346 -4.89 -71.75 -180.27
CA GLU A 346 -4.95 -70.27 -180.42
C GLU A 346 -5.67 -69.45 -179.29
N LYS A 347 -5.33 -68.18 -178.94
CA LYS A 347 -4.15 -67.29 -179.19
C LYS A 347 -4.09 -66.11 -178.16
N THR A 348 -2.91 -65.85 -177.57
CA THR A 348 -2.20 -64.55 -177.29
C THR A 348 -2.89 -63.19 -176.95
N VAL A 349 -2.15 -62.32 -176.19
CA VAL A 349 -2.30 -60.83 -176.00
C VAL A 349 -3.31 -60.40 -174.89
N SER A 350 -3.15 -59.40 -173.98
CA SER A 350 -2.17 -58.29 -173.70
C SER A 350 -2.05 -58.04 -172.16
N SER A 351 -0.94 -57.53 -171.58
CA SER A 351 -0.56 -56.10 -171.30
C SER A 351 -1.54 -55.31 -170.40
N ASP A 352 -1.20 -54.49 -169.38
CA ASP A 352 -0.03 -54.11 -168.53
C ASP A 352 -0.58 -53.09 -167.45
N ILE A 353 0.04 -52.43 -166.44
CA ILE A 353 1.33 -52.26 -165.69
C ILE A 353 0.92 -51.53 -164.35
N PHE A 354 1.56 -51.38 -163.17
CA PHE A 354 2.90 -51.49 -162.51
C PHE A 354 2.63 -51.95 -161.01
N CYS A 355 3.48 -52.16 -159.98
CA CYS A 355 4.83 -51.72 -159.51
C CYS A 355 4.94 -50.26 -158.98
N PHE A 356 5.71 -49.86 -157.94
CA PHE A 356 6.56 -50.53 -156.92
C PHE A 356 6.77 -49.57 -155.69
N GLY A 357 7.18 -50.04 -154.50
CA GLY A 357 7.89 -49.18 -153.50
C GLY A 357 7.47 -49.20 -152.01
N MET A 358 8.41 -49.62 -151.15
CA MET A 358 8.57 -49.30 -149.70
C MET A 358 9.73 -48.24 -149.57
N PRO A 359 10.31 -47.80 -148.39
CA PRO A 359 10.34 -48.38 -147.03
C PRO A 359 10.48 -47.42 -145.78
N ALA A 360 10.61 -48.04 -144.58
CA ALA A 360 11.56 -47.80 -143.45
C ALA A 360 11.72 -46.46 -142.67
N VAL A 361 12.40 -46.37 -141.50
CA VAL A 361 12.27 -46.91 -140.08
C VAL A 361 13.00 -45.87 -139.15
N GLU A 362 13.00 -46.04 -137.80
CA GLU A 362 13.97 -45.49 -136.77
C GLU A 362 13.74 -44.04 -136.23
N HIS A 363 14.10 -43.61 -135.01
CA HIS A 363 14.65 -44.25 -133.76
C HIS A 363 14.54 -43.33 -132.49
N HIS A 364 14.60 -43.93 -131.27
CA HIS A 364 15.13 -43.42 -129.95
C HIS A 364 14.55 -42.11 -129.27
N ASP A 365 14.74 -41.76 -127.97
CA ASP A 365 15.74 -42.06 -126.90
C ASP A 365 15.20 -42.08 -125.41
N ASP A 366 16.10 -42.33 -124.43
CA ASP A 366 16.03 -42.65 -122.95
C ASP A 366 15.38 -41.61 -121.95
N GLU A 367 15.36 -41.67 -120.59
CA GLU A 367 16.30 -42.17 -119.53
C GLU A 367 15.65 -42.67 -118.17
N SER A 368 16.14 -42.26 -116.97
CA SER A 368 15.97 -42.97 -115.64
C SER A 368 16.06 -42.04 -114.37
N PRO A 369 16.58 -42.43 -113.15
CA PRO A 369 15.95 -43.30 -112.11
C PRO A 369 15.94 -42.82 -110.60
N GLU A 370 15.29 -43.63 -109.72
CA GLU A 370 15.55 -43.96 -108.27
C GLU A 370 15.87 -42.92 -107.14
N LYS A 371 15.29 -43.11 -105.92
CA LYS A 371 16.02 -43.56 -104.68
C LYS A 371 15.23 -43.69 -103.34
N ILE A 372 15.84 -44.43 -102.38
CA ILE A 372 15.56 -44.52 -100.91
C ILE A 372 16.91 -44.38 -100.15
N PRO A 373 16.98 -43.86 -98.90
CA PRO A 373 17.19 -44.67 -97.66
C PRO A 373 16.28 -44.21 -96.48
N ALA A 374 15.94 -44.99 -95.43
CA ALA A 374 16.69 -45.79 -94.41
C ALA A 374 17.10 -44.98 -93.14
N ALA A 375 17.35 -45.65 -92.00
CA ALA A 375 17.28 -45.06 -90.65
C ALA A 375 18.37 -45.53 -89.64
N ASP A 376 18.57 -44.73 -88.59
CA ASP A 376 19.24 -45.00 -87.30
C ASP A 376 18.54 -44.09 -86.24
N VAL A 377 18.22 -44.42 -84.97
CA VAL A 377 18.59 -45.48 -84.00
C VAL A 377 19.92 -45.24 -83.26
N VAL A 378 19.96 -45.57 -81.95
CA VAL A 378 21.13 -45.47 -81.01
C VAL A 378 21.49 -44.02 -80.57
N SER A 379 21.66 -43.64 -79.28
CA SER A 379 21.61 -44.39 -78.00
C SER A 379 21.14 -43.56 -76.79
N GLN A 380 20.68 -44.26 -75.76
CA GLN A 380 20.71 -43.93 -74.32
C GLN A 380 22.09 -44.27 -73.68
N PRO A 381 22.33 -44.10 -72.35
CA PRO A 381 21.86 -43.13 -71.35
C PRO A 381 23.06 -42.55 -70.53
N GLU A 382 22.83 -41.88 -69.39
CA GLU A 382 23.10 -42.49 -68.06
C GLU A 382 22.59 -41.66 -66.87
N GLU A 383 22.43 -42.36 -65.73
CA GLU A 383 21.88 -41.91 -64.45
C GLU A 383 22.99 -41.85 -63.39
N GLN A 384 22.92 -40.89 -62.44
CA GLN A 384 23.52 -41.12 -61.11
C GLN A 384 23.06 -40.15 -60.01
N ALA A 385 22.90 -40.70 -58.80
CA ALA A 385 22.55 -39.98 -57.57
C ALA A 385 23.65 -40.15 -56.48
N PRO A 386 23.36 -40.29 -55.16
CA PRO A 386 23.38 -39.17 -54.22
C PRO A 386 24.39 -39.33 -53.07
N LYS A 387 24.60 -38.28 -52.23
CA LYS A 387 25.42 -38.34 -50.99
C LYS A 387 24.73 -37.68 -49.76
N LYS A 388 25.13 -38.10 -48.55
CA LYS A 388 24.47 -37.84 -47.23
C LYS A 388 25.47 -37.34 -46.15
N ARG A 389 24.98 -37.12 -44.91
CA ARG A 389 25.67 -36.87 -43.58
C ARG A 389 25.91 -35.37 -43.26
N ARG A 390 26.01 -34.82 -42.02
CA ARG A 390 26.08 -35.25 -40.58
C ARG A 390 25.77 -34.02 -39.67
N GLY A 391 25.38 -34.00 -38.37
CA GLY A 391 24.77 -34.99 -37.45
C GLY A 391 25.08 -34.80 -35.93
N ARG A 392 24.09 -34.37 -35.10
CA ARG A 392 24.09 -34.21 -33.59
C ARG A 392 24.95 -33.03 -33.01
N PRO A 393 24.81 -32.59 -31.71
CA PRO A 393 23.85 -32.93 -30.63
C PRO A 393 23.18 -31.73 -29.89
N LYS A 394 22.34 -32.03 -28.86
CA LYS A 394 21.63 -31.08 -27.98
C LYS A 394 22.49 -30.57 -26.80
N LYS A 395 22.05 -29.48 -26.13
CA LYS A 395 22.34 -29.16 -24.71
C LYS A 395 21.05 -28.83 -23.95
N THR A 396 21.03 -29.09 -22.65
CA THR A 396 19.96 -28.80 -21.68
C THR A 396 20.60 -28.37 -20.36
N MET A 397 20.05 -27.36 -19.69
CA MET A 397 20.44 -26.90 -18.35
C MET A 397 19.18 -26.54 -17.54
N PRO A 398 19.25 -26.50 -16.19
CA PRO A 398 18.14 -26.94 -15.34
C PRO A 398 17.17 -25.83 -14.91
N ARG A 399 15.99 -26.27 -14.42
CA ARG A 399 15.18 -25.51 -13.47
C ARG A 399 15.81 -25.63 -12.08
N ILE A 400 15.91 -24.52 -11.35
CA ILE A 400 16.14 -24.51 -9.90
C ILE A 400 14.81 -24.11 -9.27
N SER A 401 14.26 -24.97 -8.43
CA SER A 401 12.98 -24.79 -7.74
C SER A 401 13.00 -25.59 -6.44
N ALA A 402 13.63 -25.00 -5.42
CA ALA A 402 13.65 -25.42 -4.02
C ALA A 402 14.24 -24.25 -3.22
N ILE A 403 13.64 -23.91 -2.08
CA ILE A 403 13.83 -22.65 -1.34
C ILE A 403 13.27 -21.45 -2.15
N ASP A 404 12.31 -20.66 -1.67
CA ASP A 404 11.68 -20.55 -0.35
C ASP A 404 10.15 -20.64 -0.48
N GLU A 405 9.53 -21.53 0.30
CA GLU A 405 8.07 -21.74 0.34
C GLU A 405 7.64 -22.25 1.73
N SER A 406 8.30 -21.76 2.80
CA SER A 406 8.04 -22.17 4.19
C SER A 406 7.98 -21.01 5.20
N MET A 407 7.63 -19.80 4.74
CA MET A 407 7.36 -18.62 5.58
C MET A 407 5.86 -18.39 5.86
N ASP A 408 5.02 -19.42 5.67
CA ASP A 408 3.55 -19.35 5.89
C ASP A 408 3.11 -19.96 7.24
N SER A 409 4.04 -20.09 8.20
CA SER A 409 3.78 -20.56 9.56
C SER A 409 3.46 -19.39 10.51
N THR A 410 2.17 -19.10 10.69
CA THR A 410 1.66 -18.13 11.70
C THR A 410 1.74 -18.71 13.13
N GLU A 411 2.82 -19.40 13.47
CA GLU A 411 3.01 -20.09 14.76
C GLU A 411 3.63 -19.18 15.85
N TRP A 412 4.14 -17.99 15.50
CA TRP A 412 4.68 -17.04 16.47
C TRP A 412 3.61 -16.31 17.33
N LEU A 413 2.33 -16.46 16.99
CA LEU A 413 1.19 -15.82 17.67
C LEU A 413 0.40 -16.75 18.60
N VAL A 414 0.83 -18.01 18.78
CA VAL A 414 0.17 -18.96 19.70
C VAL A 414 1.16 -19.47 20.74
N ALA A 415 1.08 -18.94 21.96
CA ALA A 415 1.83 -19.48 23.09
C ALA A 415 1.33 -20.89 23.43
N THR A 416 2.16 -21.90 23.16
CA THR A 416 1.87 -23.30 23.53
C THR A 416 2.14 -23.50 25.02
N PRO A 417 1.12 -23.81 25.86
CA PRO A 417 1.35 -24.11 27.26
C PRO A 417 2.04 -25.48 27.41
N PRO A 418 2.86 -25.69 28.45
CA PRO A 418 3.54 -26.97 28.68
C PRO A 418 2.55 -28.11 28.92
N ALA A 419 2.90 -29.30 28.45
CA ALA A 419 2.02 -30.47 28.46
C ALA A 419 1.66 -30.93 29.89
N GLY A 420 0.37 -30.90 30.22
CA GLY A 420 -0.17 -31.45 31.47
C GLY A 420 -1.42 -30.75 32.02
N THR A 421 -1.67 -29.49 31.65
CA THR A 421 -2.73 -28.67 32.27
C THR A 421 -3.94 -28.48 31.35
N SER A 422 -5.08 -29.07 31.73
CA SER A 422 -6.36 -28.86 31.03
C SER A 422 -7.06 -27.58 31.51
N VAL A 423 -6.93 -26.50 30.75
CA VAL A 423 -7.61 -25.23 31.03
C VAL A 423 -9.11 -25.35 30.75
N LYS A 424 -9.92 -25.37 31.81
CA LYS A 424 -11.37 -25.19 31.69
C LYS A 424 -11.66 -23.71 31.41
N VAL A 425 -12.29 -23.41 30.27
CA VAL A 425 -12.77 -22.06 29.97
C VAL A 425 -13.94 -21.74 30.90
N ALA A 426 -13.73 -20.80 31.82
CA ALA A 426 -14.77 -20.23 32.67
C ALA A 426 -15.22 -18.87 32.09
N PRO A 427 -16.53 -18.59 31.98
CA PRO A 427 -17.02 -17.32 31.45
C PRO A 427 -16.96 -16.22 32.53
N LEU A 428 -15.81 -15.57 32.67
CA LEU A 428 -15.63 -14.40 33.54
C LEU A 428 -16.14 -13.11 32.87
N SER A 429 -17.46 -12.97 32.83
CA SER A 429 -18.14 -11.68 32.65
C SER A 429 -18.38 -11.07 34.03
N ASP A 430 -17.35 -10.51 34.65
CA ASP A 430 -17.48 -9.79 35.93
C ASP A 430 -18.10 -8.40 35.69
N PRO A 431 -19.33 -8.12 36.18
CA PRO A 431 -19.97 -6.82 36.00
C PRO A 431 -19.29 -5.69 36.80
N ALA A 432 -18.34 -5.99 37.69
CA ALA A 432 -17.55 -4.99 38.42
C ALA A 432 -16.33 -4.47 37.63
N PHE A 433 -15.94 -5.11 36.52
CA PHE A 433 -14.77 -4.69 35.73
C PHE A 433 -15.14 -4.45 34.25
N GLY A 434 -15.90 -3.38 34.01
CA GLY A 434 -16.28 -2.93 32.67
C GLY A 434 -16.63 -1.44 32.64
N TYR A 435 -16.51 -0.82 31.47
CA TYR A 435 -16.77 0.61 31.29
C TYR A 435 -18.29 0.89 31.33
N GLN A 436 -18.77 1.56 32.38
CA GLN A 436 -20.15 2.01 32.47
C GLN A 436 -20.26 3.43 31.89
N GLU A 437 -21.08 3.60 30.84
CA GLU A 437 -21.32 4.92 30.24
C GLU A 437 -22.01 5.85 31.27
N PRO A 438 -21.48 7.05 31.54
CA PRO A 438 -22.12 7.98 32.47
C PRO A 438 -23.56 8.34 32.02
N PRO A 439 -24.51 8.51 32.96
CA PRO A 439 -25.89 8.83 32.62
C PRO A 439 -25.97 10.14 31.81
N ARG A 440 -26.45 10.04 30.58
CA ARG A 440 -26.61 11.19 29.68
C ARG A 440 -27.57 12.18 30.33
N LYS A 441 -27.16 13.45 30.43
CA LYS A 441 -28.01 14.53 30.93
C LYS A 441 -29.27 14.63 30.05
N PRO A 442 -30.46 14.89 30.61
CA PRO A 442 -31.63 15.18 29.80
C PRO A 442 -31.35 16.39 28.90
N GLN A 443 -31.78 16.31 27.65
CA GLN A 443 -31.64 17.37 26.67
C GLN A 443 -32.37 18.63 27.18
N PRO A 444 -31.74 19.82 27.17
CA PRO A 444 -32.44 21.06 27.49
C PRO A 444 -33.64 21.24 26.54
N PRO A 445 -34.78 21.78 27.01
CA PRO A 445 -35.91 22.04 26.13
C PRO A 445 -35.50 23.04 25.05
N GLU A 446 -35.75 22.68 23.80
CA GLU A 446 -35.54 23.57 22.65
C GLU A 446 -36.47 24.76 22.80
N ASN A 447 -35.89 25.96 22.82
CA ASN A 447 -36.63 27.21 23.02
C ASN A 447 -36.71 27.95 21.68
N ASP A 448 -37.82 27.74 20.96
CA ASP A 448 -38.08 28.26 19.61
C ASP A 448 -37.82 29.77 19.45
N ALA A 449 -37.87 30.54 20.55
CA ALA A 449 -37.55 31.96 20.57
C ALA A 449 -36.12 32.28 20.07
N GLN A 450 -35.18 31.31 20.07
CA GLN A 450 -33.82 31.50 19.58
C GLN A 450 -33.68 31.32 18.05
N MET A 451 -34.71 30.81 17.36
CA MET A 451 -34.71 30.63 15.90
C MET A 451 -35.33 31.82 15.14
N LEU A 452 -35.74 32.88 15.83
CA LEU A 452 -36.37 34.09 15.26
C LEU A 452 -35.41 35.29 15.21
N LEU A 453 -34.11 35.04 15.02
CA LEU A 453 -33.06 36.07 15.06
C LEU A 453 -32.02 35.95 13.93
N PHE A 454 -32.48 35.53 12.75
CA PHE A 454 -31.80 35.62 11.44
C PHE A 454 -32.80 36.01 10.35
#